data_AF-A0A5K0WEN6-F1
#
_entry.id   AF-A0A5K0WEN6-F1
#
_cell.length_a   1.000
_cell.length_b   1.000
_cell.length_c   1.000
_cell.angle_alpha   90.00
_cell.angle_beta   90.00
_cell.angle_gamma   90.00
#
_symmetry.space_group_name_H-M   'P 1'
#
loop_
_entity.id
_entity.type
_entity.pdbx_description
1 polymer ?
#
loop_
_entity_poly.entity_id
_entity_poly.type
_entity_poly.pdbx_seq_one_letter_code
_entity_poly.pdbx_strand_id
1 'polypeptide(L)' 'ENFDPCSSNYILNYLNQPDVQEALHANVTGIKWPWYSC' A
#
# COMPACT_ATOMS: atom_id res chain seq x y z
N GLU A 1 3.16 -15.29 20.54
CA GLU A 1 2.77 -14.54 19.33
C GLU A 1 2.77 -13.06 19.65
N ASN A 2 3.40 -12.23 18.81
CA ASN A 2 3.39 -10.77 18.98
C ASN A 2 2.46 -10.19 17.91
N PHE A 3 1.25 -9.82 18.32
CA PHE A 3 0.37 -9.00 17.49
C PHE A 3 0.92 -7.58 17.48
N ASP A 4 1.26 -7.09 16.28
CA ASP A 4 1.65 -5.70 16.09
C ASP A 4 0.43 -4.88 15.63
N PRO A 5 -0.16 -4.03 16.50
CA PRO A 5 -1.29 -3.19 16.15
C PRO A 5 -0.95 -2.15 15.06
N CYS A 6 0.33 -1.88 14.80
CA CYS A 6 0.79 -0.95 13.79
C CYS A 6 0.91 -1.54 12.39
N SER A 7 0.62 -2.85 12.22
CA SER A 7 0.78 -3.55 10.93
C SER A 7 0.12 -2.83 9.75
N SER A 8 -1.07 -2.27 9.97
CA SER A 8 -1.81 -1.51 8.95
C SER A 8 -1.04 -0.30 8.42
N ASN A 9 -0.25 0.37 9.26
CA ASN A 9 0.55 1.53 8.86
C ASN A 9 1.68 1.11 7.92
N TYR A 10 2.33 -0.02 8.18
CA TYR A 10 3.39 -0.53 7.32
C TYR A 10 2.85 -0.89 5.94
N ILE A 11 1.70 -1.56 5.89
CA ILE A 11 1.04 -1.94 4.63
C ILE A 11 0.61 -0.69 3.84
N LEU A 12 -0.01 0.28 4.52
CA LEU A 12 -0.42 1.55 3.90
C LEU A 12 0.77 2.27 3.29
N ASN A 13 1.90 2.35 4.01
CA ASN A 13 3.10 2.99 3.51
C ASN A 13 3.72 2.23 2.33
N TYR A 14 3.80 0.90 2.41
CA TYR A 14 4.43 0.08 1.36
C TYR A 14 3.63 0.11 0.04
N LEU A 15 2.32 -0.11 0.10
CA LEU A 15 1.48 -0.21 -1.11
C LEU A 15 1.20 1.13 -1.79
N ASN A 16 1.54 2.24 -1.16
CA ASN A 16 1.45 3.58 -1.75
C ASN A 16 2.79 4.10 -2.30
N GLN A 17 3.88 3.30 -2.28
CA GLN A 17 5.12 3.68 -2.95
C GLN A 17 5.02 3.49 -4.47
N PRO A 18 5.50 4.44 -5.30
CA PRO A 18 5.38 4.35 -6.75
C PRO A 18 6.06 3.13 -7.37
N ASP A 19 7.25 2.77 -6.87
CA ASP A 19 8.02 1.60 -7.32
C ASP A 19 7.32 0.28 -6.98
N VAL A 20 6.71 0.19 -5.80
CA VAL A 20 5.88 -0.95 -5.41
C VAL A 20 4.64 -1.05 -6.29
N GLN A 21 3.98 0.07 -6.59
CA GLN A 21 2.83 0.08 -7.48
C GLN A 21 3.20 -0.32 -8.90
N GLU A 22 4.33 0.15 -9.42
CA GLU A 22 4.86 -0.24 -10.74
C GLU A 22 5.16 -1.73 -10.80
N ALA A 23 5.87 -2.27 -9.79
CA ALA A 23 6.22 -3.68 -9.72
C ALA A 23 4.99 -4.61 -9.63
N LEU A 24 3.89 -4.13 -9.07
CA LEU A 24 2.62 -4.85 -8.96
C LEU A 24 1.69 -4.64 -10.15
N HIS A 25 2.09 -3.84 -11.15
CA HIS A 25 1.21 -3.37 -12.22
C HIS A 25 -0.07 -2.70 -11.69
N ALA A 26 0.03 -2.00 -10.57
CA ALA A 26 -1.03 -1.20 -9.96
C ALA A 26 -0.95 0.26 -10.41
N ASN A 27 -2.03 1.02 -10.20
CA ASN A 27 -2.09 2.46 -10.51
C ASN A 27 -1.71 2.83 -11.98
N VAL A 28 -1.89 1.90 -12.93
CA VAL A 28 -1.50 2.08 -14.35
C VAL A 28 -2.18 3.29 -15.01
N THR A 29 -3.38 3.66 -14.55
CA THR A 29 -4.17 4.77 -15.07
C THR A 29 -4.10 6.05 -14.23
N GLY A 30 -3.30 6.09 -13.16
CA GLY A 30 -3.20 7.27 -12.29
C GLY A 30 -4.45 7.50 -11.43
N ILE A 31 -4.85 6.48 -10.66
CA ILE A 31 -5.90 6.56 -9.65
C ILE A 31 -5.56 7.68 -8.66
N LYS A 32 -6.52 8.58 -8.42
CA LYS A 32 -6.32 9.80 -7.60
C LYS A 32 -6.28 9.54 -6.10
N TRP A 33 -6.71 8.36 -5.65
CA TRP A 33 -6.82 8.00 -4.25
C TRP A 33 -5.77 6.98 -3.86
N PRO A 34 -5.20 7.06 -2.64
CA PRO A 34 -4.25 6.08 -2.16
C PRO A 34 -4.94 4.72 -1.95
N TRP A 35 -4.13 3.67 -1.95
CA TRP A 35 -4.55 2.36 -1.47
C TRP A 35 -4.81 2.40 0.04
N TYR A 36 -5.85 1.69 0.50
CA TYR A 36 -6.21 1.56 1.91
C TYR A 36 -6.76 0.16 2.21
N SER A 37 -6.53 -0.36 3.41
CA SER A 37 -7.04 -1.66 3.88
C SER A 37 -8.47 -1.54 4.42
N CYS A 38 -9.36 -2.48 4.09
CA CYS A 38 -10.72 -2.54 4.64
C CYS A 38 -10.83 -3.40 5.89
#